data_AF-A0AAE0PKJ3-F1
#
_entry.id   AF-A0AAE0PKJ3-F1
#
_cell.length_a   1.000
_cell.length_b   1.000
_cell.length_c   1.000
_cell.angle_alpha   90.00
_cell.angle_beta   90.00
_cell.angle_gamma   90.00
#
_symmetry.space_group_name_H-M   'P 1'
#
loop_
_entity.id
_entity.type
_entity.pdbx_description
1 polymer ?
#
loop_
_entity_poly.entity_id
_entity_poly.type
_entity_poly.pdbx_seq_one_letter_code
_entity_poly.pdbx_strand_id
1 'polypeptide(L)'
;PQIKAWTDFCFYRESLCSPYDDPGRTYTVFAASTEDGRIFFGSVPFRVSETHITWEQITGCLEEVKDEQLFPPVGTAERTWFTVAPGEELLPRGWAWVGRNLRGYEDFRKEWEGEGEFPLARKFLEETKILELILRNPTKTRPSGIWGHPNIAEYIGVKINRSRITGLVFAKYRQNLWEYLLQRQHERGVGIMTSEHQNMFIADLEDAILNYLHKELNVAHNDINPGNIMVEFRGGRPVPFLTGFGMARKVGKRILLREKEGMEETFLRNWGWGCEEGEYERSERRHDV
;
A
#
# COMPACT_ATOMS: atom_id res chain seq x y z
N PRO A 1 -15.13 17.46 -1.30
CA PRO A 1 -16.01 16.50 -0.57
C PRO A 1 -16.22 17.03 0.85
N GLN A 2 -17.37 16.79 1.47
CA GLN A 2 -17.60 17.15 2.89
C GLN A 2 -17.17 15.99 3.78
N ILE A 3 -16.33 16.27 4.78
CA ILE A 3 -16.01 15.32 5.85
C ILE A 3 -17.02 15.53 6.96
N LYS A 4 -17.57 14.42 7.47
CA LYS A 4 -18.54 14.37 8.57
C LYS A 4 -18.23 13.25 9.57
N ALA A 5 -17.41 12.28 9.16
CA ALA A 5 -16.97 11.18 9.99
C ALA A 5 -15.58 10.69 9.57
N TRP A 6 -14.92 9.95 10.46
CA TRP A 6 -13.65 9.28 10.21
C TRP A 6 -13.67 8.36 8.98
N THR A 7 -14.83 7.80 8.66
CA THR A 7 -15.03 6.91 7.49
C THR A 7 -14.99 7.64 6.15
N ASP A 8 -15.04 8.97 6.15
CA ASP A 8 -14.98 9.77 4.92
C ASP A 8 -13.54 9.95 4.41
N PHE A 9 -12.54 9.65 5.24
CA PHE A 9 -11.14 9.66 4.83
C PHE A 9 -10.80 8.40 4.05
N CYS A 10 -10.15 8.59 2.89
CA CYS A 10 -9.50 7.51 2.16
C CYS A 10 -8.01 7.36 2.53
N PHE A 11 -7.45 8.34 3.25
CA PHE A 11 -6.13 8.30 3.86
C PHE A 11 -6.12 9.21 5.09
N TYR A 12 -5.45 8.77 6.16
CA TYR A 12 -5.27 9.54 7.38
C TYR A 12 -3.99 9.09 8.07
N ARG A 13 -3.17 10.05 8.49
CA ARG A 13 -1.95 9.81 9.26
C ARG A 13 -1.70 10.99 10.20
N GLU A 14 -1.44 10.66 11.46
CA GLU A 14 -0.83 11.60 12.40
C GLU A 14 0.65 11.29 12.52
N SER A 15 1.51 12.30 12.39
CA SER A 15 2.94 12.15 12.57
C SER A 15 3.41 12.97 13.77
N LEU A 16 4.33 12.39 14.52
CA LEU A 16 5.39 13.16 15.18
C LEU A 16 6.35 13.53 14.05
N CYS A 17 6.71 14.80 13.86
CA CYS A 17 7.77 15.11 12.91
C CYS A 17 9.00 14.24 13.18
N SER A 18 9.74 13.95 12.10
CA SER A 18 11.11 13.47 12.20
C SER A 18 11.91 14.36 13.16
N PRO A 19 12.76 13.80 14.03
CA PRO A 19 13.48 14.54 15.08
C PRO A 19 14.44 15.65 14.59
N TYR A 20 14.50 15.93 13.28
CA TYR A 20 15.50 16.78 12.67
C TYR A 20 14.98 18.13 12.14
N ASP A 21 13.69 18.27 11.82
CA ASP A 21 13.15 19.54 11.30
C ASP A 21 12.52 20.43 12.38
N ASP A 22 11.88 19.83 13.39
CA ASP A 22 11.35 20.52 14.57
C ASP A 22 10.92 19.48 15.63
N PRO A 23 11.81 19.11 16.58
CA PRO A 23 11.49 18.12 17.61
C PRO A 23 10.37 18.63 18.51
N GLY A 24 9.14 18.21 18.21
CA GLY A 24 7.93 18.59 18.96
C GLY A 24 6.75 18.98 18.09
N ARG A 25 6.94 19.25 16.79
CA ARG A 25 5.84 19.60 15.90
C ARG A 25 5.04 18.36 15.52
N THR A 26 3.78 18.34 15.95
CA THR A 26 2.82 17.32 15.53
C THR A 26 2.02 17.84 14.35
N TYR A 27 1.69 16.97 13.42
CA TYR A 27 0.80 17.32 12.32
C TYR A 27 -0.03 16.13 11.88
N THR A 28 -1.15 16.43 11.24
CA THR A 28 -2.06 15.44 10.68
C THR A 28 -2.21 15.70 9.21
N VAL A 29 -2.14 14.65 8.41
CA VAL A 29 -2.38 14.66 6.98
C VAL A 29 -3.51 13.70 6.66
N PHE A 30 -4.35 14.09 5.72
CA PHE A 30 -5.55 13.33 5.38
C PHE A 30 -5.94 13.56 3.93
N ALA A 31 -6.65 12.59 3.38
CA ALA A 31 -7.23 12.70 2.06
C ALA A 31 -8.64 12.15 2.04
N ALA A 32 -9.44 12.67 1.11
CA ALA A 32 -10.80 12.23 0.86
C ALA A 32 -11.03 12.08 -0.63
N SER A 33 -11.88 11.12 -1.00
CA SER A 33 -12.27 10.89 -2.38
C SER A 33 -13.72 11.27 -2.62
N THR A 34 -14.01 11.84 -3.79
CA THR A 34 -15.39 11.95 -4.28
C THR A 34 -15.87 10.64 -4.89
N GLU A 35 -17.17 10.53 -5.18
CA GLU A 35 -17.76 9.35 -5.82
C GLU A 35 -17.21 9.11 -7.23
N ASP A 36 -16.91 10.17 -7.99
CA ASP A 36 -16.22 10.08 -9.28
C ASP A 36 -14.73 9.75 -9.14
N GLY A 37 -14.20 9.69 -7.91
CA GLY A 37 -12.82 9.26 -7.62
C GLY A 37 -11.78 10.35 -7.80
N ARG A 38 -12.15 11.63 -7.67
CA ARG A 38 -11.17 12.72 -7.49
C ARG A 38 -10.67 12.70 -6.06
N ILE A 39 -9.41 13.06 -5.87
CA ILE A 39 -8.77 13.05 -4.56
C ILE A 39 -8.55 14.48 -4.10
N PHE A 40 -8.87 14.71 -2.84
CA PHE A 40 -8.60 15.95 -2.14
C PHE A 40 -7.66 15.65 -0.99
N PHE A 41 -6.65 16.48 -0.79
CA PHE A 41 -5.62 16.29 0.23
C PHE A 41 -5.58 17.51 1.14
N GLY A 42 -5.38 17.28 2.44
CA GLY A 42 -5.32 18.33 3.44
C GLY A 42 -4.32 17.99 4.54
N SER A 43 -3.90 19.02 5.26
CA SER A 43 -3.01 18.89 6.41
C SER A 43 -3.29 19.96 7.46
N VAL A 44 -3.12 19.61 8.73
CA VAL A 44 -3.18 20.56 9.85
C VAL A 44 -1.93 20.43 10.74
N PRO A 45 -1.42 21.52 11.32
CA PRO A 45 -0.16 21.54 12.08
C PRO A 45 -0.35 21.10 13.55
N PHE A 46 -1.21 20.12 13.79
CA PHE A 46 -1.48 19.51 15.09
C PHE A 46 -2.13 18.12 14.93
N ARG A 47 -2.25 17.37 16.02
CA ARG A 47 -3.00 16.11 16.07
C ARG A 47 -4.50 16.38 16.14
N VAL A 48 -5.24 15.85 15.18
CA VAL A 48 -6.71 15.92 15.18
C VAL A 48 -7.27 15.11 16.36
N SER A 49 -6.61 14.02 16.74
CA SER A 49 -7.02 13.18 17.89
C SER A 49 -6.93 13.88 19.25
N GLU A 50 -6.07 14.88 19.39
CA GLU A 50 -5.78 15.58 20.66
C GLU A 50 -6.40 16.98 20.71
N THR A 51 -7.06 17.44 19.65
CA THR A 51 -7.58 18.81 19.52
C THR A 51 -9.07 18.84 19.18
N HIS A 52 -9.75 19.92 19.58
CA HIS A 52 -11.17 20.15 19.26
C HIS A 52 -11.31 20.87 17.93
N ILE A 53 -10.88 20.24 16.83
CA ILE A 53 -11.11 20.73 15.46
C ILE A 53 -12.47 20.20 14.95
N THR A 54 -13.23 21.04 14.24
CA THR A 54 -14.52 20.62 13.67
C THR A 54 -14.35 19.98 12.29
N TRP A 55 -15.33 19.19 11.87
CA TRP A 55 -15.35 18.58 10.55
C TRP A 55 -15.39 19.62 9.41
N GLU A 56 -16.01 20.78 9.64
CA GLU A 56 -16.02 21.90 8.71
C GLU A 56 -14.63 22.50 8.53
N GLN A 57 -13.87 22.65 9.61
CA GLN A 57 -12.49 23.12 9.56
C GLN A 57 -11.60 22.13 8.80
N ILE A 58 -11.73 20.82 9.07
CA ILE A 58 -11.03 19.77 8.32
C ILE A 58 -11.39 19.82 6.83
N THR A 59 -12.68 19.96 6.52
CA THR A 59 -13.18 20.06 5.14
C THR A 59 -12.60 21.29 4.44
N GLY A 60 -12.47 22.42 5.14
CA GLY A 60 -11.88 23.65 4.61
C GLY A 60 -10.39 23.56 4.28
N CYS A 61 -9.67 22.56 4.82
CA CYS A 61 -8.26 22.31 4.52
C CYS A 61 -8.03 21.42 3.29
N LEU A 62 -9.08 20.90 2.66
CA LEU A 62 -8.98 19.99 1.52
C LEU A 62 -8.76 20.75 0.21
N GLU A 63 -7.66 20.44 -0.47
CA GLU A 63 -7.35 20.94 -1.81
C GLU A 63 -7.45 19.80 -2.84
N GLU A 64 -8.03 20.08 -4.02
CA GLU A 64 -8.10 19.10 -5.10
C GLU A 64 -6.69 18.78 -5.61
N VAL A 65 -6.37 17.49 -5.66
CA VAL A 65 -5.13 16.99 -6.24
C VAL A 65 -5.35 16.68 -7.70
N LYS A 66 -4.47 17.19 -8.57
CA LYS A 66 -4.50 16.88 -10.00
C LYS A 66 -4.25 15.40 -10.23
N ASP A 67 -5.05 14.77 -11.09
CA ASP A 67 -4.92 13.34 -11.38
C ASP A 67 -3.52 12.98 -11.91
N GLU A 68 -2.88 13.87 -12.67
CA GLU A 68 -1.52 13.71 -13.19
C GLU A 68 -0.48 13.44 -12.08
N GLN A 69 -0.77 13.90 -10.86
CA GLN A 69 0.12 13.73 -9.71
C GLN A 69 -0.04 12.36 -9.04
N LEU A 70 -1.21 11.72 -9.16
CA LEU A 70 -1.52 10.50 -8.42
C LEU A 70 -1.61 9.27 -9.31
N PHE A 71 -2.15 9.45 -10.52
CA PHE A 71 -2.67 8.37 -11.31
C PHE A 71 -1.99 8.34 -12.68
N PRO A 72 -1.29 7.24 -13.04
CA PRO A 72 -0.64 7.14 -14.32
C PRO A 72 -1.68 7.08 -15.44
N PRO A 73 -1.39 7.67 -16.61
CA PRO A 73 -2.24 7.54 -17.78
C PRO A 73 -2.29 6.10 -18.26
N VAL A 74 -3.42 5.69 -18.81
CA VAL A 74 -3.55 4.41 -19.52
C VAL A 74 -3.39 4.71 -21.01
N GLY A 75 -2.24 4.36 -21.59
CA GLY A 75 -2.06 4.39 -23.03
C GLY A 75 -3.04 3.45 -23.74
N THR A 76 -3.45 3.78 -24.97
CA THR A 76 -4.36 2.94 -25.76
C THR A 76 -3.82 1.52 -25.99
N ALA A 77 -2.50 1.37 -26.19
CA ALA A 77 -1.83 0.07 -26.28
C ALA A 77 -1.77 -0.67 -24.94
N GLU A 78 -1.51 0.06 -23.84
CA GLU A 78 -1.33 -0.49 -22.49
C GLU A 78 -2.65 -0.91 -21.83
N ARG A 79 -3.79 -0.39 -22.31
CA ARG A 79 -5.10 -0.79 -21.79
C ARG A 79 -5.37 -2.29 -21.92
N THR A 80 -4.82 -2.93 -22.95
CA THR A 80 -4.90 -4.38 -23.14
C THR A 80 -3.99 -5.16 -22.18
N TRP A 81 -3.04 -4.47 -21.55
CA TRP A 81 -2.07 -5.04 -20.64
C TRP A 81 -2.49 -4.95 -19.17
N PHE A 82 -3.60 -4.30 -18.85
CA PHE A 82 -4.13 -4.27 -17.48
C PHE A 82 -5.44 -5.03 -17.39
N THR A 83 -5.58 -5.83 -16.34
CA THR A 83 -6.81 -6.51 -15.97
C THR A 83 -7.74 -5.49 -15.33
N VAL A 84 -8.84 -5.15 -16.01
CA VAL A 84 -9.82 -4.19 -15.48
C VAL A 84 -10.70 -4.90 -14.46
N ALA A 85 -10.72 -4.41 -13.23
CA ALA A 85 -11.59 -4.94 -12.21
C ALA A 85 -13.07 -4.73 -12.59
N PRO A 86 -13.97 -5.67 -12.27
CA PRO A 86 -15.39 -5.47 -12.45
C PRO A 86 -15.88 -4.28 -11.62
N GLY A 87 -16.97 -3.65 -12.03
CA GLY A 87 -17.60 -2.57 -11.28
C GLY A 87 -17.94 -3.02 -9.85
N GLU A 88 -17.92 -2.08 -8.90
CA GLU A 88 -18.18 -2.36 -7.47
C GLU A 88 -19.57 -2.98 -7.26
N GLU A 89 -20.52 -2.69 -8.15
CA GLU A 89 -21.87 -3.27 -8.18
C GLU A 89 -21.89 -4.78 -8.49
N LEU A 90 -20.86 -5.31 -9.14
CA LEU A 90 -20.71 -6.73 -9.45
C LEU A 90 -19.92 -7.48 -8.38
N LEU A 91 -19.27 -6.77 -7.46
CA LEU A 91 -18.54 -7.36 -6.35
C LEU A 91 -19.47 -7.49 -5.12
N PRO A 92 -19.38 -8.59 -4.35
CA PRO A 92 -20.14 -8.69 -3.12
C PRO A 92 -19.82 -7.52 -2.20
N ARG A 93 -20.83 -6.96 -1.53
CA ARG A 93 -20.64 -5.80 -0.66
C ARG A 93 -19.58 -6.08 0.40
N GLY A 94 -18.60 -5.19 0.50
CA GLY A 94 -17.51 -5.30 1.47
C GLY A 94 -16.45 -6.35 1.14
N TRP A 95 -16.50 -6.96 -0.05
CA TRP A 95 -15.55 -7.98 -0.46
C TRP A 95 -14.28 -7.43 -1.07
N ALA A 96 -14.30 -6.16 -1.52
CA ALA A 96 -13.16 -5.53 -2.16
C ALA A 96 -12.65 -4.30 -1.40
N TRP A 97 -11.36 -4.05 -1.52
CA TRP A 97 -10.68 -2.85 -1.07
C TRP A 97 -10.00 -2.16 -2.26
N VAL A 98 -10.11 -0.84 -2.33
CA VAL A 98 -9.50 -0.04 -3.40
C VAL A 98 -8.30 0.71 -2.84
N GLY A 99 -7.12 0.24 -3.19
CA GLY A 99 -5.86 0.87 -2.86
C GLY A 99 -5.58 2.08 -3.74
N ARG A 100 -5.28 3.21 -3.09
CA ARG A 100 -4.83 4.45 -3.71
C ARG A 100 -3.55 4.84 -2.99
N ASN A 101 -2.41 4.72 -3.65
CA ASN A 101 -1.10 4.96 -3.04
C ASN A 101 -0.94 6.46 -2.79
N LEU A 102 -1.38 6.94 -1.61
CA LEU A 102 -1.37 8.35 -1.21
C LEU A 102 -0.25 8.65 -0.20
N ARG A 103 0.45 7.62 0.28
CA ARG A 103 1.53 7.75 1.27
C ARG A 103 2.72 8.49 0.65
N GLY A 104 3.15 9.58 1.29
CA GLY A 104 4.27 10.40 0.85
C GLY A 104 3.89 11.51 -0.13
N TYR A 105 2.60 11.71 -0.44
CA TYR A 105 2.17 12.78 -1.34
C TYR A 105 2.64 14.17 -0.87
N GLU A 106 2.51 14.49 0.42
CA GLU A 106 2.96 15.77 0.97
C GLU A 106 4.46 16.03 0.79
N ASP A 107 5.25 14.97 0.91
CA ASP A 107 6.70 15.04 0.87
C ASP A 107 7.15 15.23 -0.59
N PHE A 108 6.60 14.42 -1.52
CA PHE A 108 6.82 14.60 -2.95
C PHE A 108 6.30 15.95 -3.46
N ARG A 109 5.17 16.46 -2.93
CA ARG A 109 4.62 17.74 -3.34
C ARG A 109 5.55 18.91 -2.97
N LYS A 110 6.25 18.84 -1.84
CA LYS A 110 7.20 19.89 -1.41
C LYS A 110 8.45 19.94 -2.29
N GLU A 111 8.94 18.79 -2.72
CA GLU A 111 10.19 18.65 -3.48
C GLU A 111 10.00 18.66 -5.01
N TRP A 112 8.75 18.58 -5.48
CA TRP A 112 8.47 18.53 -6.90
C TRP A 112 8.43 19.93 -7.51
N GLU A 113 9.40 20.19 -8.39
CA GLU A 113 9.59 21.48 -9.08
C GLU A 113 8.64 21.70 -10.27
N GLY A 114 7.71 20.76 -10.52
CA GLY A 114 6.73 20.87 -11.60
C GLY A 114 7.14 20.25 -12.93
N GLU A 115 8.39 19.78 -13.05
CA GLU A 115 8.90 19.14 -14.26
C GLU A 115 8.77 17.61 -14.21
N GLY A 116 8.37 17.01 -15.34
CA GLY A 116 8.28 15.55 -15.51
C GLY A 116 7.06 14.87 -14.87
N GLU A 117 7.10 13.53 -14.87
CA GLU A 117 6.06 12.70 -14.24
C GLU A 117 6.19 12.78 -12.70
N PHE A 118 5.05 12.95 -12.02
CA PHE A 118 5.05 12.99 -10.55
C PHE A 118 5.46 11.62 -9.97
N PRO A 119 6.38 11.56 -8.98
CA PRO A 119 6.93 10.28 -8.50
C PRO A 119 5.87 9.26 -8.03
N LEU A 120 4.78 9.74 -7.44
CA LEU A 120 3.71 8.88 -6.93
C LEU A 120 2.93 8.17 -8.04
N ALA A 121 2.62 8.86 -9.14
CA ALA A 121 1.97 8.26 -10.31
C ALA A 121 2.85 7.16 -10.94
N ARG A 122 4.17 7.43 -11.08
CA ARG A 122 5.13 6.43 -11.56
C ARG A 122 5.23 5.22 -10.64
N LYS A 123 5.29 5.45 -9.32
CA LYS A 123 5.30 4.37 -8.33
C LYS A 123 4.03 3.51 -8.43
N PHE A 124 2.87 4.15 -8.58
CA PHE A 124 1.61 3.45 -8.73
C PHE A 124 1.57 2.59 -9.99
N LEU A 125 2.13 3.09 -11.10
CA LEU A 125 2.31 2.30 -12.32
C LEU A 125 3.21 1.09 -12.10
N GLU A 126 4.37 1.26 -11.47
CA GLU A 126 5.31 0.16 -11.22
C GLU A 126 4.72 -0.92 -10.30
N GLU A 127 3.98 -0.53 -9.26
CA GLU A 127 3.22 -1.45 -8.42
C GLU A 127 2.18 -2.22 -9.23
N THR A 128 1.42 -1.52 -10.08
CA THR A 128 0.43 -2.14 -10.99
C THR A 128 1.09 -3.22 -11.87
N LYS A 129 2.27 -2.92 -12.44
CA LYS A 129 3.01 -3.87 -13.29
C LYS A 129 3.40 -5.15 -12.56
N ILE A 130 3.80 -5.04 -11.29
CA ILE A 130 4.14 -6.21 -10.47
C ILE A 130 2.89 -7.04 -10.15
N LEU A 131 1.77 -6.40 -9.83
CA LEU A 131 0.52 -7.09 -9.54
C LEU A 131 -0.04 -7.82 -10.78
N GLU A 132 0.03 -7.20 -11.96
CA GLU A 132 -0.31 -7.86 -13.23
C GLU A 132 0.63 -9.03 -13.54
N LEU A 133 1.93 -8.90 -13.24
CA LEU A 133 2.88 -9.99 -13.39
C LEU A 133 2.50 -11.18 -12.51
N ILE A 134 2.15 -10.92 -11.25
CA ILE A 134 1.69 -11.95 -10.29
C ILE A 134 0.40 -12.60 -10.78
N LEU A 135 -0.58 -11.82 -11.23
CA LEU A 135 -1.88 -12.32 -11.70
C LEU A 135 -1.73 -13.24 -12.93
N ARG A 136 -0.79 -12.93 -13.82
CA ARG A 136 -0.54 -13.69 -15.06
C ARG A 136 0.30 -14.94 -14.90
N ASN A 137 0.96 -15.12 -13.77
CA ASN A 137 1.82 -16.28 -13.50
C ASN A 137 1.31 -17.06 -12.28
N PRO A 138 0.05 -17.52 -12.29
CA PRO A 138 -0.52 -18.14 -11.10
C PRO A 138 0.03 -19.54 -10.86
N THR A 139 0.23 -19.91 -9.60
CA THR A 139 0.67 -21.26 -9.22
C THR A 139 -0.49 -22.21 -8.93
N LYS A 140 -1.62 -21.69 -8.44
CA LYS A 140 -2.79 -22.47 -8.01
C LYS A 140 -4.10 -21.70 -8.25
N THR A 141 -5.20 -22.42 -8.28
CA THR A 141 -6.56 -21.85 -8.21
C THR A 141 -6.90 -21.50 -6.76
N ARG A 142 -7.42 -20.29 -6.51
CA ARG A 142 -7.91 -19.89 -5.20
C ARG A 142 -9.38 -20.30 -5.00
N PRO A 143 -9.88 -20.33 -3.74
CA PRO A 143 -11.29 -20.57 -3.45
C PRO A 143 -12.25 -19.58 -4.14
N SER A 144 -11.80 -18.35 -4.42
CA SER A 144 -12.57 -17.34 -5.16
C SER A 144 -12.75 -17.65 -6.65
N GLY A 145 -12.07 -18.69 -7.17
CA GLY A 145 -12.02 -19.00 -8.59
C GLY A 145 -11.00 -18.16 -9.38
N ILE A 146 -10.38 -17.15 -8.75
CA ILE A 146 -9.28 -16.39 -9.34
C ILE A 146 -7.97 -17.16 -9.19
N TRP A 147 -7.18 -17.24 -10.25
CA TRP A 147 -5.88 -17.88 -10.24
C TRP A 147 -4.83 -16.99 -9.57
N GLY A 148 -4.00 -17.56 -8.68
CA GLY A 148 -2.90 -16.83 -8.04
C GLY A 148 -2.25 -17.60 -6.89
N HIS A 149 -1.14 -17.10 -6.35
CA HIS A 149 -0.45 -17.74 -5.23
C HIS A 149 -1.33 -17.73 -3.95
N PRO A 150 -1.50 -18.85 -3.21
CA PRO A 150 -2.42 -18.92 -2.07
C PRO A 150 -2.06 -17.97 -0.91
N ASN A 151 -0.81 -17.53 -0.82
CA ASN A 151 -0.30 -16.67 0.26
C ASN A 151 0.09 -15.25 -0.21
N ILE A 152 -0.46 -14.80 -1.34
CA ILE A 152 -0.39 -13.40 -1.79
C ILE A 152 -1.79 -12.81 -1.81
N ALA A 153 -1.94 -11.55 -1.39
CA ALA A 153 -3.22 -10.86 -1.41
C ALA A 153 -3.86 -10.91 -2.80
N GLU A 154 -5.18 -11.09 -2.85
CA GLU A 154 -5.92 -11.24 -4.10
C GLU A 154 -6.05 -9.92 -4.82
N TYR A 155 -5.21 -9.72 -5.82
CA TYR A 155 -5.37 -8.63 -6.78
C TYR A 155 -6.44 -9.01 -7.81
N ILE A 156 -7.49 -8.19 -7.88
CA ILE A 156 -8.65 -8.38 -8.77
C ILE A 156 -8.43 -7.64 -10.09
N GLY A 157 -7.76 -6.49 -10.05
CA GLY A 157 -7.49 -5.68 -11.23
C GLY A 157 -7.37 -4.19 -10.93
N VAL A 158 -7.27 -3.37 -11.96
CA VAL A 158 -7.26 -1.90 -11.88
C VAL A 158 -8.67 -1.31 -11.97
N LYS A 159 -8.87 -0.19 -11.29
CA LYS A 159 -9.99 0.74 -11.56
C LYS A 159 -9.50 1.81 -12.53
N ILE A 160 -10.17 1.94 -13.67
CA ILE A 160 -9.85 2.95 -14.69
C ILE A 160 -10.95 4.01 -14.73
N ASN A 161 -10.60 5.24 -14.38
CA ASN A 161 -11.45 6.42 -14.51
C ASN A 161 -10.65 7.51 -15.21
N ARG A 162 -11.33 8.34 -16.02
CA ARG A 162 -10.71 9.50 -16.70
C ARG A 162 -9.42 9.15 -17.46
N SER A 163 -9.41 7.98 -18.12
CA SER A 163 -8.26 7.45 -18.87
C SER A 163 -6.99 7.22 -18.03
N ARG A 164 -7.12 7.02 -16.72
CA ARG A 164 -6.02 6.79 -15.78
C ARG A 164 -6.31 5.60 -14.86
N ILE A 165 -5.24 5.00 -14.34
CA ILE A 165 -5.34 3.97 -13.29
C ILE A 165 -5.58 4.68 -11.97
N THR A 166 -6.82 4.66 -11.48
CA THR A 166 -7.23 5.43 -10.28
C THR A 166 -7.34 4.57 -9.02
N GLY A 167 -7.10 3.27 -9.12
CA GLY A 167 -7.18 2.36 -7.99
C GLY A 167 -6.67 0.96 -8.32
N LEU A 168 -6.12 0.29 -7.33
CA LEU A 168 -5.80 -1.14 -7.34
C LEU A 168 -6.86 -1.85 -6.51
N VAL A 169 -7.57 -2.81 -7.10
CA VAL A 169 -8.68 -3.51 -6.46
C VAL A 169 -8.17 -4.84 -5.92
N PHE A 170 -8.37 -5.06 -4.62
CA PHE A 170 -8.00 -6.30 -3.94
C PHE A 170 -9.19 -6.93 -3.23
N ALA A 171 -9.14 -8.23 -2.94
CA ALA A 171 -10.03 -8.81 -1.94
C ALA A 171 -9.78 -8.18 -0.56
N LYS A 172 -10.84 -8.01 0.21
CA LYS A 172 -10.79 -7.41 1.54
C LYS A 172 -10.41 -8.47 2.57
N TYR A 173 -9.31 -8.22 3.26
CA TYR A 173 -8.88 -9.01 4.42
C TYR A 173 -9.30 -8.31 5.71
N ARG A 174 -9.49 -9.09 6.79
CA ARG A 174 -10.00 -8.56 8.07
C ARG A 174 -9.01 -7.64 8.77
N GLN A 175 -7.74 -8.06 8.82
CA GLN A 175 -6.70 -7.39 9.61
C GLN A 175 -5.30 -7.79 9.12
N ASN A 176 -4.31 -6.96 9.41
CA ASN A 176 -2.90 -7.28 9.20
C ASN A 176 -2.28 -8.03 10.41
N LEU A 177 -1.04 -8.48 10.26
CA LEU A 177 -0.34 -9.24 11.29
C LEU A 177 -0.09 -8.40 12.55
N TRP A 178 0.18 -7.11 12.39
CA TRP A 178 0.33 -6.19 13.53
C TRP A 178 -0.94 -6.14 14.40
N GLU A 179 -2.09 -5.89 13.78
CA GLU A 179 -3.40 -5.86 14.42
C GLU A 179 -3.76 -7.21 15.05
N TYR A 180 -3.50 -8.31 14.34
CA TYR A 180 -3.71 -9.65 14.87
C TYR A 180 -2.91 -9.89 16.15
N LEU A 181 -1.63 -9.53 16.16
CA LEU A 181 -0.76 -9.71 17.33
C LEU A 181 -1.20 -8.83 18.50
N LEU A 182 -1.58 -7.57 18.26
CA LEU A 182 -2.09 -6.67 19.30
C LEU A 182 -3.39 -7.19 19.91
N GLN A 183 -4.35 -7.61 19.09
CA GLN A 183 -5.62 -8.17 19.57
C GLN A 183 -5.39 -9.38 20.49
N ARG A 184 -4.46 -10.27 20.10
CA ARG A 184 -4.13 -11.48 20.86
C ARG A 184 -3.40 -11.22 22.17
N GLN A 185 -2.64 -10.14 22.27
CA GLN A 185 -2.05 -9.73 23.55
C GLN A 185 -3.10 -9.34 24.59
N HIS A 186 -4.24 -8.81 24.15
CA HIS A 186 -5.33 -8.37 25.02
C HIS A 186 -6.29 -9.53 25.38
N GLU A 187 -6.51 -10.46 24.46
CA GLU A 187 -7.33 -11.66 24.66
C GLU A 187 -6.55 -12.76 25.40
N ARG A 188 -6.44 -12.65 26.73
CA ARG A 188 -5.84 -13.69 27.58
C ARG A 188 -6.60 -15.02 27.45
N GLY A 189 -6.11 -15.94 26.62
CA GLY A 189 -6.38 -17.38 26.75
C GLY A 189 -7.31 -18.05 25.74
N VAL A 190 -7.75 -17.40 24.65
CA VAL A 190 -8.54 -18.06 23.59
C VAL A 190 -7.83 -17.92 22.23
N GLY A 191 -7.39 -19.05 21.64
CA GLY A 191 -6.87 -19.08 20.27
C GLY A 191 -5.40 -18.67 20.09
N ILE A 192 -4.54 -18.98 21.07
CA ILE A 192 -3.09 -18.82 20.94
C ILE A 192 -2.60 -19.64 19.74
N MET A 193 -1.88 -18.99 18.83
CA MET A 193 -1.21 -19.66 17.72
C MET A 193 -0.26 -20.71 18.31
N THR A 194 -0.59 -21.99 18.14
CA THR A 194 0.28 -23.09 18.58
C THR A 194 1.63 -22.98 17.85
N SER A 195 2.68 -23.59 18.40
CA SER A 195 3.97 -23.65 17.68
C SER A 195 3.83 -24.30 16.31
N GLU A 196 2.91 -25.25 16.15
CA GLU A 196 2.57 -25.83 14.85
C GLU A 196 1.95 -24.79 13.90
N HIS A 197 0.97 -24.01 14.36
CA HIS A 197 0.40 -22.92 13.56
C HIS A 197 1.45 -21.86 13.19
N GLN A 198 2.41 -21.56 14.09
CA GLN A 198 3.52 -20.65 13.79
C GLN A 198 4.39 -21.19 12.67
N ASN A 199 4.80 -22.46 12.76
CA ASN A 199 5.62 -23.10 11.73
C ASN A 199 4.90 -23.13 10.37
N MET A 200 3.60 -23.45 10.36
CA MET A 200 2.80 -23.43 9.12
C MET A 200 2.67 -22.02 8.55
N PHE A 201 2.49 -21.01 9.41
CA PHE A 201 2.38 -19.61 8.98
C PHE A 201 3.70 -19.11 8.35
N ILE A 202 4.84 -19.45 8.95
CA ILE A 202 6.15 -19.11 8.39
C ILE A 202 6.39 -19.85 7.08
N ALA A 203 6.11 -21.15 7.01
CA ALA A 203 6.27 -21.93 5.79
C ALA A 203 5.41 -21.38 4.63
N ASP A 204 4.18 -20.96 4.92
CA ASP A 204 3.28 -20.33 3.94
C ASP A 204 3.85 -18.99 3.40
N LEU A 205 4.50 -18.19 4.26
CA LEU A 205 5.17 -16.94 3.84
C LEU A 205 6.45 -17.22 3.05
N GLU A 206 7.27 -18.15 3.51
CA GLU A 206 8.50 -18.56 2.83
C GLU A 206 8.20 -19.09 1.42
N ASP A 207 7.12 -19.85 1.24
CA ASP A 207 6.70 -20.31 -0.09
C ASP A 207 6.34 -19.13 -1.00
N ALA A 208 5.58 -18.15 -0.49
CA ALA A 208 5.24 -16.95 -1.25
C ALA A 208 6.47 -16.10 -1.64
N ILE A 209 7.41 -15.94 -0.71
CA ILE A 209 8.56 -15.04 -0.89
C ILE A 209 9.67 -15.75 -1.68
N LEU A 210 10.17 -16.88 -1.16
CA LEU A 210 11.38 -17.53 -1.66
C LEU A 210 11.10 -18.36 -2.91
N ASN A 211 10.03 -19.16 -2.91
CA ASN A 211 9.72 -20.02 -4.05
C ASN A 211 9.01 -19.24 -5.16
N TYR A 212 8.02 -18.43 -4.81
CA TYR A 212 7.23 -17.74 -5.82
C TYR A 212 7.85 -16.41 -6.26
N LEU A 213 7.93 -15.39 -5.40
CA LEU A 213 8.43 -14.07 -5.82
C LEU A 213 9.88 -14.13 -6.29
N HIS A 214 10.78 -14.70 -5.48
CA HIS A 214 12.22 -14.68 -5.76
C HIS A 214 12.60 -15.63 -6.89
N LYS A 215 12.16 -16.89 -6.83
CA LYS A 215 12.61 -17.93 -7.75
C LYS A 215 11.79 -17.99 -9.04
N GLU A 216 10.46 -17.92 -8.98
CA GLU A 216 9.63 -18.00 -10.19
C GLU A 216 9.52 -16.65 -10.92
N LEU A 217 9.29 -15.54 -10.19
CA LEU A 217 9.08 -14.23 -10.82
C LEU A 217 10.34 -13.35 -10.92
N ASN A 218 11.40 -13.72 -10.20
CA ASN A 218 12.60 -12.90 -10.04
C ASN A 218 12.28 -11.46 -9.56
N VAL A 219 11.39 -11.36 -8.58
CA VAL A 219 10.93 -10.14 -7.92
C VAL A 219 11.33 -10.19 -6.44
N ALA A 220 11.74 -9.06 -5.88
CA ALA A 220 11.80 -8.87 -4.43
C ALA A 220 10.76 -7.83 -3.99
N HIS A 221 10.19 -8.02 -2.81
CA HIS A 221 9.14 -7.17 -2.24
C HIS A 221 9.71 -5.84 -1.73
N ASN A 222 10.86 -5.88 -1.08
CA ASN A 222 11.61 -4.76 -0.49
C ASN A 222 10.87 -3.97 0.61
N ASP A 223 9.79 -4.52 1.15
CA ASP A 223 8.99 -3.85 2.21
C ASP A 223 8.17 -4.87 3.01
N ILE A 224 8.81 -5.97 3.42
CA ILE A 224 8.14 -6.99 4.24
C ILE A 224 8.10 -6.48 5.68
N ASN A 225 6.90 -6.26 6.18
CA ASN A 225 6.66 -5.84 7.55
C ASN A 225 5.28 -6.35 8.02
N PRO A 226 4.99 -6.37 9.33
CA PRO A 226 3.71 -6.89 9.84
C PRO A 226 2.45 -6.17 9.30
N GLY A 227 2.56 -4.91 8.85
CA GLY A 227 1.46 -4.18 8.21
C GLY A 227 1.17 -4.64 6.78
N ASN A 228 2.16 -5.23 6.10
CA ASN A 228 2.08 -5.75 4.74
C ASN A 228 1.79 -7.27 4.69
N ILE A 229 1.41 -7.88 5.82
CA ILE A 229 0.99 -9.29 5.89
C ILE A 229 -0.45 -9.31 6.40
N MET A 230 -1.40 -9.65 5.53
CA MET A 230 -2.80 -9.84 5.93
C MET A 230 -3.00 -11.21 6.56
N VAL A 231 -3.90 -11.30 7.54
CA VAL A 231 -4.19 -12.54 8.27
C VAL A 231 -5.68 -12.89 8.16
N GLU A 232 -5.95 -14.12 7.72
CA GLU A 232 -7.28 -14.73 7.79
C GLU A 232 -7.25 -16.08 8.49
N PHE A 233 -8.36 -16.45 9.11
CA PHE A 233 -8.51 -17.77 9.72
C PHE A 233 -9.13 -18.74 8.73
N ARG A 234 -8.40 -19.79 8.34
CA ARG A 234 -8.87 -20.82 7.41
C ARG A 234 -8.47 -22.20 7.94
N GLY A 235 -9.39 -23.16 7.86
CA GLY A 235 -9.11 -24.54 8.28
C GLY A 235 -8.65 -24.68 9.73
N GLY A 236 -9.10 -23.80 10.64
CA GLY A 236 -8.74 -23.85 12.05
C GLY A 236 -7.41 -23.16 12.42
N ARG A 237 -6.75 -22.46 11.48
CA ARG A 237 -5.48 -21.76 11.73
C ARG A 237 -5.43 -20.38 11.07
N PRO A 238 -4.56 -19.47 11.54
CA PRO A 238 -4.21 -18.26 10.79
C PRO A 238 -3.42 -18.61 9.53
N VAL A 239 -3.72 -17.91 8.44
CA VAL A 239 -3.08 -18.02 7.12
C VAL A 239 -2.61 -16.64 6.68
N PRO A 240 -1.34 -16.49 6.24
CA PRO A 240 -0.79 -15.22 5.79
C PRO A 240 -1.10 -14.94 4.31
N PHE A 241 -1.25 -13.66 3.99
CA PHE A 241 -1.32 -13.14 2.63
C PHE A 241 -0.44 -11.90 2.50
N LEU A 242 0.64 -12.00 1.74
CA LEU A 242 1.55 -10.87 1.48
C LEU A 242 0.87 -9.81 0.60
N THR A 243 0.94 -8.55 1.00
CA THR A 243 0.42 -7.37 0.29
C THR A 243 1.44 -6.22 0.32
N GLY A 244 1.12 -5.08 -0.28
CA GLY A 244 1.98 -3.88 -0.18
C GLY A 244 3.12 -3.84 -1.20
N PHE A 245 2.84 -4.21 -2.45
CA PHE A 245 3.83 -4.31 -3.53
C PHE A 245 4.35 -2.96 -4.07
N GLY A 246 4.08 -1.84 -3.40
CA GLY A 246 4.51 -0.50 -3.81
C GLY A 246 6.02 -0.36 -4.01
N MET A 247 6.81 -1.08 -3.21
CA MET A 247 8.29 -1.15 -3.31
C MET A 247 8.79 -2.35 -4.11
N ALA A 248 7.93 -3.28 -4.49
CA ALA A 248 8.35 -4.52 -5.14
C ALA A 248 8.88 -4.26 -6.54
N ARG A 249 10.01 -4.86 -6.90
CA ARG A 249 10.63 -4.70 -8.23
C ARG A 249 11.29 -6.00 -8.65
N LYS A 250 11.53 -6.14 -9.96
CA LYS A 250 12.43 -7.21 -10.44
C LYS A 250 13.82 -7.02 -9.82
N VAL A 251 14.44 -8.11 -9.42
CA VAL A 251 15.78 -8.10 -8.80
C VAL A 251 16.77 -7.37 -9.72
N GLY A 252 17.57 -6.48 -9.13
CA GLY A 252 18.56 -5.62 -9.80
C GLY A 252 18.00 -4.29 -10.35
N LYS A 253 16.68 -4.10 -10.40
CA LYS A 253 16.07 -2.81 -10.79
C LYS A 253 16.23 -1.80 -9.66
N ARG A 254 16.37 -0.52 -10.03
CA ARG A 254 16.45 0.57 -9.06
C ARG A 254 15.14 0.70 -8.30
N ILE A 255 15.25 0.91 -6.99
CA ILE A 255 14.14 1.33 -6.16
C ILE A 255 14.05 2.85 -6.34
N LEU A 256 12.85 3.36 -6.65
CA LEU A 256 12.59 4.76 -7.04
C LEU A 256 13.09 5.83 -6.04
N LEU A 257 13.52 5.44 -4.85
CA LEU A 257 13.89 6.30 -3.73
C LEU A 257 15.15 7.16 -3.93
N ARG A 258 15.91 7.00 -5.02
CA ARG A 258 17.18 7.75 -5.25
C ARG A 258 17.37 8.34 -6.65
N GLU A 259 16.34 8.35 -7.51
CA GLU A 259 16.54 8.84 -8.89
C GLU A 259 16.76 10.37 -9.00
N LYS A 260 16.43 11.16 -7.96
CA LYS A 260 16.90 12.55 -7.86
C LYS A 260 18.14 12.60 -6.96
N GLU A 261 19.29 12.95 -7.54
CA GLU A 261 20.43 13.49 -6.78
C GLU A 261 19.91 14.66 -5.94
N GLY A 262 19.98 14.56 -4.61
CA GLY A 262 19.56 15.62 -3.69
C GLY A 262 18.22 15.43 -2.97
N MET A 263 17.49 14.32 -3.14
CA MET A 263 16.45 13.97 -2.15
C MET A 263 17.14 13.61 -0.83
N GLU A 264 16.92 14.42 0.20
CA GLU A 264 17.58 14.27 1.50
C GLU A 264 17.32 12.90 2.14
N GLU A 265 18.37 12.40 2.79
CA GLU A 265 18.46 11.15 3.56
C GLU A 265 17.28 10.92 4.55
N THR A 266 16.62 12.00 4.95
CA THR A 266 15.45 12.06 5.84
C THR A 266 14.22 11.33 5.26
N PHE A 267 14.10 11.27 3.94
CA PHE A 267 12.97 10.62 3.23
C PHE A 267 12.99 9.08 3.40
N LEU A 268 14.19 8.49 3.50
CA LEU A 268 14.41 7.05 3.63
C LEU A 268 14.05 6.54 5.04
N ARG A 269 14.31 7.34 6.09
CA ARG A 269 14.11 6.93 7.49
C ARG A 269 12.64 6.95 7.92
N ASN A 270 11.84 7.89 7.39
CA ASN A 270 10.39 7.98 7.67
C ASN A 270 9.55 6.83 7.06
N TRP A 271 10.17 5.97 6.25
CA TRP A 271 9.54 4.78 5.66
C TRP A 271 9.81 3.48 6.44
N GLY A 272 10.55 3.53 7.55
CA GLY A 272 10.49 2.50 8.60
C GLY A 272 11.79 1.77 8.90
N TRP A 273 12.89 2.06 8.22
CA TRP A 273 14.16 1.39 8.51
C TRP A 273 15.32 2.39 8.49
N GLY A 274 15.98 2.51 9.64
CA GLY A 274 17.25 3.23 9.76
C GLY A 274 18.33 2.41 9.09
N CYS A 275 18.50 2.59 7.79
CA CYS A 275 19.52 1.90 7.02
C CYS A 275 20.68 2.84 6.68
N GLU A 276 21.89 2.29 6.70
CA GLU A 276 23.12 2.98 6.30
C GLU A 276 23.12 3.25 4.79
N GLU A 277 23.91 4.23 4.35
CA GLU A 277 23.95 4.68 2.96
C GLU A 277 24.16 3.53 1.96
N GLY A 278 23.27 3.43 0.96
CA GLY A 278 23.47 2.58 -0.22
C GLY A 278 22.81 1.20 -0.19
N GLU A 279 22.29 0.75 0.96
CA GLU A 279 21.74 -0.62 1.06
C GLU A 279 20.47 -0.88 0.24
N TYR A 280 19.73 0.16 -0.17
CA TYR A 280 18.45 0.05 -0.88
C TYR A 280 18.42 0.75 -2.25
N GLU A 281 19.57 0.89 -2.94
CA GLU A 281 19.56 1.48 -4.30
C GLU A 281 18.82 0.58 -5.30
N ARG A 282 18.99 -0.73 -5.16
CA ARG A 282 18.45 -1.73 -6.08
C ARG A 282 17.64 -2.77 -5.33
N SER A 283 16.67 -3.34 -6.02
CA SER A 283 15.86 -4.41 -5.47
C SER A 283 16.67 -5.69 -5.38
N GLU A 284 16.71 -6.28 -4.20
CA GLU A 284 17.52 -7.45 -3.90
C GLU A 284 16.73 -8.43 -3.04
N ARG A 285 16.95 -9.72 -3.27
CA ARG A 285 16.29 -10.79 -2.49
C ARG A 285 16.60 -10.69 -1.00
N ARG A 286 17.79 -10.19 -0.65
CA ARG A 286 18.22 -10.03 0.75
C ARG A 286 17.39 -9.02 1.54
N HIS A 287 16.57 -8.20 0.89
CA HIS A 287 15.67 -7.26 1.56
C HIS A 287 14.40 -7.91 2.12
N ASP A 288 14.16 -9.18 1.76
CA ASP A 288 12.94 -9.91 2.11
C ASP A 288 13.20 -11.04 3.12
N VAL A 289 14.41 -11.13 3.69
CA VAL A 289 14.88 -12.22 4.56
C VAL A 289 15.32 -11.70 5.91
#